data_AF-A0A841FBB1-F1
#
_entry.id   AF-A0A841FBB1-F1
#
_cell.length_a   1.000
_cell.length_b   1.000
_cell.length_c   1.000
_cell.angle_alpha   90.00
_cell.angle_beta   90.00
_cell.angle_gamma   90.00
#
_symmetry.space_group_name_H-M   'P 1'
#
loop_
_entity.id
_entity.type
_entity.pdbx_description
1 polymer ?
#
loop_
_entity_poly.entity_id
_entity_poly.type
_entity_poly.pdbx_seq_one_letter_code
_entity_poly.pdbx_strand_id
1 'polypeptide(L)'
;MRECVLSVTVSNHPGVLARISNLFAGLGINIDNIATVRSRDRHVSRVRIQAELDDEGVERISDSLQQLPDVIRLDKVRTRSSKRFSYWSAAYGLFIAVMGLNLVSPIYAIYKQQWHLTPGMLSIAFAAYAIALIPSIIITGQLLSGGGFRRFLVPGLIIAMAGTLCLLFATSYPMLVVARVLQGISVGIFNGVTVAALTQLHPRQDRRQAAMVGAIAVTAGNALGPMMGGILAQYTPYPAQLPYVVHLLLMIPGLLCLISSRAELSGRTSGYRLHMPTLPRSGTKTFSVAVLSSFVAWGITSLYGSTIPMYLNEWIGQSSYVLSGLIVAIVLIIAALAQFRSARWKLRSMGLFGTLLIGAGLLLLVITVHTGSMICLCASIVCVGMGYGPLYAGSLALVNETTSDEWRADVLSLFYVGTYLGVVLPAIGLGLMTEWFGLQRAFDFFAALFVVLILAGLRGWSRQKTG
;
A
#
# COMPACT_ATOMS: atom_id res chain seq x y z
N MET A 1 12.70 0.68 -31.64
CA MET A 1 11.27 0.49 -31.94
C MET A 1 10.48 0.29 -30.64
N ARG A 2 9.28 0.84 -30.56
CA ARG A 2 8.35 0.80 -29.43
C ARG A 2 6.98 0.45 -29.98
N GLU A 3 6.29 -0.46 -29.32
CA GLU A 3 4.91 -0.78 -29.66
C GLU A 3 4.00 0.43 -29.44
N CYS A 4 3.22 0.80 -30.44
CA CYS A 4 2.40 1.98 -30.49
C CYS A 4 0.95 1.60 -30.78
N VAL A 5 0.01 2.32 -30.16
CA VAL A 5 -1.41 2.22 -30.47
C VAL A 5 -1.86 3.54 -31.08
N LEU A 6 -2.24 3.49 -32.36
CA LEU A 6 -2.83 4.58 -33.13
C LEU A 6 -4.35 4.45 -33.05
N SER A 7 -5.05 5.50 -32.64
CA SER A 7 -6.52 5.54 -32.70
C SER A 7 -6.91 6.52 -33.80
N VAL A 8 -7.66 6.05 -34.79
CA VAL A 8 -8.06 6.85 -35.96
C VAL A 8 -9.58 6.83 -36.05
N THR A 9 -10.18 8.00 -36.21
CA THR A 9 -11.61 8.15 -36.48
C THR A 9 -11.79 8.28 -37.99
N VAL A 10 -12.58 7.39 -38.58
CA VAL A 10 -12.71 7.24 -40.03
C VAL A 10 -14.16 7.16 -40.46
N SER A 11 -14.42 7.50 -41.73
CA SER A 11 -15.73 7.32 -42.36
C SER A 11 -16.12 5.84 -42.40
N ASN A 12 -17.38 5.54 -42.09
CA ASN A 12 -17.86 4.17 -41.99
C ASN A 12 -18.48 3.68 -43.30
N HIS A 13 -17.62 3.36 -44.28
CA HIS A 13 -18.03 2.72 -45.54
C HIS A 13 -17.03 1.62 -45.97
N PRO A 14 -17.39 0.75 -46.92
CA PRO A 14 -16.50 -0.30 -47.41
C PRO A 14 -15.17 0.25 -47.94
N GLY A 15 -14.09 -0.49 -47.75
CA GLY A 15 -12.75 -0.19 -48.32
C GLY A 15 -11.79 0.58 -47.40
N VAL A 16 -12.28 1.25 -46.36
CA VAL A 16 -11.44 2.08 -45.46
C VAL A 16 -10.36 1.29 -44.74
N LEU A 17 -10.69 0.13 -44.17
CA LEU A 17 -9.71 -0.73 -43.50
C LEU A 17 -8.64 -1.28 -44.46
N ALA A 18 -9.02 -1.58 -45.70
CA ALA A 18 -8.08 -2.05 -46.72
C ALA A 18 -7.08 -0.95 -47.08
N ARG A 19 -7.54 0.31 -47.25
CA ARG A 19 -6.66 1.45 -47.49
C ARG A 19 -5.69 1.70 -46.34
N ILE A 20 -6.18 1.64 -45.10
CA ILE A 20 -5.33 1.74 -43.91
C ILE A 20 -4.29 0.62 -43.90
N SER A 21 -4.70 -0.64 -44.11
CA SER A 21 -3.76 -1.77 -44.11
C SER A 21 -2.71 -1.65 -45.22
N ASN A 22 -3.12 -1.20 -46.41
CA ASN A 22 -2.21 -1.01 -47.55
C ASN A 22 -1.22 0.13 -47.28
N LEU A 23 -1.63 1.19 -46.58
CA LEU A 23 -0.71 2.26 -46.19
C LEU A 23 0.41 1.74 -45.29
N PHE A 24 0.06 0.95 -44.26
CA PHE A 24 1.05 0.34 -43.36
C PHE A 24 2.00 -0.59 -44.12
N ALA A 25 1.45 -1.43 -45.00
CA ALA A 25 2.25 -2.30 -45.85
C ALA A 25 3.20 -1.51 -46.78
N GLY A 26 2.73 -0.42 -47.38
CA GLY A 26 3.53 0.45 -48.26
C GLY A 26 4.68 1.16 -47.54
N LEU A 27 4.54 1.41 -46.24
CA LEU A 27 5.58 1.98 -45.38
C LEU A 27 6.50 0.92 -44.75
N GLY A 28 6.28 -0.37 -45.05
CA GLY A 28 7.05 -1.48 -44.47
C GLY A 28 6.80 -1.68 -42.97
N ILE A 29 5.67 -1.19 -42.45
CA ILE A 29 5.31 -1.28 -41.04
C ILE A 29 4.34 -2.45 -40.85
N ASN A 30 4.68 -3.38 -39.95
CA ASN A 30 3.81 -4.48 -39.63
C ASN A 30 2.67 -4.05 -38.68
N ILE A 31 1.45 -4.54 -38.92
CA ILE A 31 0.31 -4.33 -38.03
C ILE A 31 0.21 -5.55 -37.11
N ASP A 32 0.44 -5.35 -35.82
CA ASP A 32 0.30 -6.40 -34.80
C ASP A 32 -1.18 -6.72 -34.53
N ASN A 33 -2.02 -5.68 -34.54
CA ASN A 33 -3.46 -5.81 -34.29
C ASN A 33 -4.23 -4.62 -34.88
N ILE A 34 -5.41 -4.87 -35.44
CA ILE A 34 -6.33 -3.84 -35.90
C ILE A 34 -7.75 -4.16 -35.45
N ALA A 35 -8.41 -3.22 -34.79
CA ALA A 35 -9.75 -3.40 -34.25
C ALA A 35 -10.62 -2.16 -34.48
N THR A 36 -11.84 -2.37 -34.94
CA THR A 36 -12.85 -1.31 -35.11
C THR A 36 -13.83 -1.28 -33.94
N VAL A 37 -14.00 -0.11 -33.34
CA VAL A 37 -15.01 0.16 -32.31
C VAL A 37 -16.12 0.98 -32.96
N ARG A 38 -17.36 0.48 -32.91
CA ARG A 38 -18.53 1.22 -33.40
C ARG A 38 -18.70 2.51 -32.60
N SER A 39 -18.81 3.64 -33.31
CA SER A 39 -19.15 4.94 -32.72
C SER A 39 -20.65 5.03 -32.45
N ARG A 40 -21.06 6.03 -31.65
CA ARG A 40 -22.49 6.37 -31.48
C ARG A 40 -23.11 6.90 -32.78
N ASP A 41 -22.28 7.50 -33.63
CA ASP A 41 -22.65 7.92 -34.98
C ASP A 41 -22.48 6.75 -35.96
N ARG A 42 -23.50 6.46 -36.77
CA ARG A 42 -23.49 5.37 -37.75
C ARG A 42 -22.57 5.63 -38.95
N HIS A 43 -22.24 6.89 -39.21
CA HIS A 43 -21.40 7.29 -40.34
C HIS A 43 -19.90 7.28 -40.02
N VAL A 44 -19.53 7.01 -38.77
CA VAL A 44 -18.15 7.10 -38.29
C VAL A 44 -17.76 5.85 -37.50
N SER A 45 -16.56 5.35 -37.74
CA SER A 45 -15.97 4.22 -37.02
C SER A 45 -14.64 4.64 -36.38
N ARG A 46 -14.33 4.11 -35.20
CA ARG A 46 -13.02 4.32 -34.58
C ARG A 46 -12.16 3.07 -34.77
N VAL A 47 -11.08 3.19 -35.52
CA VAL A 47 -10.10 2.12 -35.75
C VAL A 47 -8.95 2.28 -34.76
N ARG A 48 -8.59 1.20 -34.05
CA ARG A 48 -7.37 1.13 -33.26
C ARG A 48 -6.39 0.20 -33.97
N ILE A 49 -5.17 0.68 -34.16
CA ILE A 49 -4.09 -0.04 -34.84
C ILE A 49 -2.92 -0.14 -33.89
N GLN A 50 -2.35 -1.33 -33.76
CA GLN A 50 -1.18 -1.62 -32.94
C GLN A 50 -0.04 -2.02 -33.86
N ALA A 51 1.12 -1.39 -33.70
CA ALA A 51 2.31 -1.63 -34.51
C ALA A 51 3.58 -1.26 -33.73
N GLU A 52 4.70 -1.92 -34.00
CA GLU A 52 6.02 -1.51 -33.49
C GLU A 52 6.68 -0.44 -34.38
N LEU A 53 6.95 0.73 -33.80
CA LEU A 53 7.45 1.92 -34.50
C LEU A 53 8.55 2.60 -33.69
N ASP A 54 9.58 3.13 -34.34
CA ASP A 54 10.46 4.13 -33.74
C ASP A 54 9.83 5.54 -33.78
N ASP A 55 10.47 6.52 -33.14
CA ASP A 55 9.89 7.86 -33.01
C ASP A 55 9.71 8.52 -34.40
N GLU A 56 10.58 8.23 -35.37
CA GLU A 56 10.47 8.68 -36.76
C GLU A 56 9.36 7.95 -37.54
N GLY A 57 9.22 6.64 -37.36
CA GLY A 57 8.13 5.84 -37.94
C GLY A 57 6.75 6.25 -37.42
N VAL A 58 6.65 6.70 -36.18
CA VAL A 58 5.42 7.29 -35.60
C VAL A 58 5.02 8.56 -36.32
N GLU A 59 5.97 9.44 -36.64
CA GLU A 59 5.71 10.71 -37.32
C GLU A 59 5.27 10.45 -38.76
N ARG A 60 6.03 9.62 -39.51
CA ARG A 60 5.71 9.25 -40.90
C ARG A 60 4.32 8.60 -41.06
N ILE A 61 3.97 7.65 -40.18
CA ILE A 61 2.66 6.98 -40.27
C ILE A 61 1.53 7.92 -39.87
N SER A 62 1.77 8.84 -38.91
CA SER A 62 0.76 9.80 -38.47
C SER A 62 0.42 10.80 -39.58
N ASP A 63 1.43 11.31 -40.27
CA ASP A 63 1.25 12.23 -41.41
C ASP A 63 0.54 11.53 -42.56
N SER A 64 0.97 10.31 -42.89
CA SER A 64 0.37 9.53 -43.97
C SER A 64 -1.08 9.14 -43.68
N LEU A 65 -1.41 8.82 -42.43
CA LEU A 65 -2.80 8.55 -42.02
C LEU A 65 -3.68 9.79 -42.12
N GLN A 66 -3.17 10.98 -41.79
CA GLN A 66 -3.92 12.23 -41.91
C GLN A 66 -4.21 12.62 -43.37
N GLN A 67 -3.40 12.16 -44.31
CA GLN A 67 -3.59 12.41 -45.75
C GLN A 67 -4.62 11.46 -46.39
N LEU A 68 -5.06 10.41 -45.71
CA LEU A 68 -6.09 9.52 -46.25
C LEU A 68 -7.46 10.23 -46.26
N PRO A 69 -8.20 10.22 -47.37
CA PRO A 69 -9.47 10.93 -47.50
C PRO A 69 -10.57 10.39 -46.56
N ASP A 70 -10.45 9.13 -46.13
CA ASP A 70 -11.41 8.50 -45.23
C ASP A 70 -11.13 8.80 -43.75
N VAL A 71 -9.98 9.42 -43.42
CA VAL A 71 -9.56 9.72 -42.04
C VAL A 71 -10.09 11.08 -41.65
N ILE A 72 -11.05 11.09 -40.72
CA ILE A 72 -11.66 12.31 -40.20
C ILE A 72 -10.75 12.94 -39.13
N ARG A 73 -10.14 12.09 -38.29
CA ARG A 73 -9.29 12.56 -37.20
C ARG A 73 -8.33 11.48 -36.70
N LEU A 74 -7.07 11.83 -36.53
CA LEU A 74 -6.11 11.02 -35.78
C LEU A 74 -6.20 11.36 -34.27
N ASP A 75 -6.67 10.41 -33.46
CA ASP A 75 -6.75 10.52 -32.00
C ASP A 75 -5.45 9.95 -31.37
N LYS A 76 -4.51 10.84 -30.99
CA LYS A 76 -3.29 10.60 -30.16
C LYS A 76 -2.59 9.23 -30.30
N VAL A 77 -1.35 9.21 -30.78
CA VAL A 77 -0.48 8.02 -30.72
C VAL A 77 -0.10 7.68 -29.28
N ARG A 78 -0.28 6.42 -28.86
CA ARG A 78 0.08 5.94 -27.51
C ARG A 78 1.17 4.86 -27.59
N THR A 79 2.40 5.19 -27.22
CA THR A 79 3.51 4.23 -27.08
C THR A 79 3.37 3.36 -25.81
N ARG A 80 3.62 2.04 -25.89
CA ARG A 80 3.66 1.06 -24.79
C ARG A 80 4.74 1.37 -23.74
N SER A 81 5.79 2.09 -24.14
CA SER A 81 6.78 2.73 -23.23
C SER A 81 6.09 3.48 -22.08
N SER A 82 5.01 4.20 -22.38
CA SER A 82 4.20 4.93 -21.40
C SER A 82 3.61 4.02 -20.32
N LYS A 83 3.14 2.81 -20.66
CA LYS A 83 2.53 1.89 -19.68
C LYS A 83 3.55 1.32 -18.70
N ARG A 84 4.74 0.90 -19.15
CA ARG A 84 5.80 0.39 -18.26
C ARG A 84 6.30 1.49 -17.33
N PHE A 85 6.50 2.69 -17.85
CA PHE A 85 6.86 3.86 -17.04
C PHE A 85 5.79 4.17 -15.99
N SER A 86 4.51 4.25 -16.40
CA SER A 86 3.37 4.44 -15.50
C SER A 86 3.28 3.35 -14.43
N TYR A 87 3.55 2.09 -14.79
CA TYR A 87 3.52 0.95 -13.88
C TYR A 87 4.50 1.15 -12.73
N TRP A 88 5.77 1.43 -13.06
CA TRP A 88 6.80 1.66 -12.04
C TRP A 88 6.61 2.97 -11.28
N SER A 89 6.04 4.00 -11.92
CA SER A 89 5.66 5.26 -11.25
C SER A 89 4.62 5.03 -10.16
N ALA A 90 3.61 4.20 -10.43
CA ALA A 90 2.59 3.85 -9.45
C ALA A 90 3.17 3.02 -8.29
N ALA A 91 4.01 2.04 -8.59
CA ALA A 91 4.70 1.24 -7.57
C ALA A 91 5.62 2.11 -6.68
N TYR A 92 6.40 3.00 -7.28
CA TYR A 92 7.27 3.93 -6.56
C TYR A 92 6.47 4.91 -5.69
N GLY A 93 5.36 5.45 -6.20
CA GLY A 93 4.46 6.32 -5.44
C GLY A 93 3.90 5.64 -4.19
N LEU A 94 3.48 4.38 -4.30
CA LEU A 94 3.04 3.57 -3.16
C LEU A 94 4.19 3.34 -2.16
N PHE A 95 5.36 2.94 -2.65
CA PHE A 95 6.56 2.74 -1.82
C PHE A 95 6.91 4.00 -1.03
N ILE A 96 7.02 5.15 -1.70
CA ILE A 96 7.46 6.39 -1.05
C ILE A 96 6.42 6.92 -0.06
N ALA A 97 5.13 6.81 -0.37
CA ALA A 97 4.06 7.21 0.54
C ALA A 97 4.08 6.37 1.84
N VAL A 98 4.26 5.06 1.72
CA VAL A 98 4.34 4.14 2.87
C VAL A 98 5.65 4.34 3.65
N MET A 99 6.75 4.66 2.98
CA MET A 99 8.03 4.98 3.62
C MET A 99 7.90 6.21 4.53
N GLY A 100 7.32 7.29 4.02
CA GLY A 100 7.05 8.51 4.80
C GLY A 100 6.18 8.29 6.02
N LEU A 101 5.19 7.42 5.89
CA LEU A 101 4.29 7.08 6.98
C LEU A 101 5.03 6.45 8.18
N ASN A 102 6.04 5.64 7.93
CA ASN A 102 6.78 4.92 8.99
C ASN A 102 8.11 5.60 9.37
N LEU A 103 8.55 6.59 8.59
CA LEU A 103 9.72 7.42 8.88
C LEU A 103 9.66 8.09 10.25
N VAL A 104 8.45 8.43 10.70
CA VAL A 104 8.20 9.17 11.95
C VAL A 104 8.49 8.35 13.20
N SER A 105 8.41 7.01 13.13
CA SER A 105 8.48 6.12 14.30
C SER A 105 9.68 6.37 15.24
N PRO A 106 10.94 6.34 14.77
CA PRO A 106 12.10 6.64 15.62
C PRO A 106 12.19 8.11 16.06
N ILE A 107 11.57 9.02 15.31
CA ILE A 107 11.57 10.48 15.58
C ILE A 107 10.63 10.82 16.74
N TYR A 108 9.63 9.98 17.06
CA TYR A 108 8.79 10.19 18.23
C TYR A 108 9.56 10.26 19.54
N ALA A 109 10.70 9.56 19.65
CA ALA A 109 11.58 9.65 20.81
C ALA A 109 12.11 11.09 21.00
N ILE A 110 12.40 11.78 19.91
CA ILE A 110 12.85 13.18 19.91
C ILE A 110 11.71 14.10 20.30
N TYR A 111 10.52 13.93 19.71
CA TYR A 111 9.34 14.73 20.07
C TYR A 111 8.91 14.55 21.53
N LYS A 112 9.02 13.33 22.08
CA LYS A 112 8.80 13.03 23.51
C LYS A 112 9.68 13.94 24.38
N GLN A 113 10.97 14.02 24.05
CA GLN A 113 11.95 14.77 24.84
C GLN A 113 11.83 16.28 24.65
N GLN A 114 11.68 16.76 23.41
CA GLN A 114 11.66 18.19 23.10
C GLN A 114 10.36 18.89 23.50
N TRP A 115 9.22 18.22 23.35
CA TRP A 115 7.90 18.81 23.62
C TRP A 115 7.25 18.24 24.89
N HIS A 116 8.00 17.45 25.67
CA HIS A 116 7.52 16.81 26.91
C HIS A 116 6.19 16.06 26.72
N LEU A 117 6.04 15.37 25.58
CA LEU A 117 4.81 14.66 25.25
C LEU A 117 4.64 13.41 26.10
N THR A 118 3.40 13.16 26.51
CA THR A 118 3.04 11.93 27.22
C THR A 118 2.96 10.74 26.26
N PRO A 119 3.10 9.49 26.76
CA PRO A 119 2.95 8.29 25.95
C PRO A 119 1.60 8.18 25.22
N GLY A 120 0.51 8.62 25.84
CA GLY A 120 -0.83 8.65 25.25
C GLY A 120 -0.95 9.67 24.14
N MET A 121 -0.33 10.85 24.24
CA MET A 121 -0.27 11.81 23.14
C MET A 121 0.46 11.21 21.93
N LEU A 122 1.61 10.59 22.15
CA LEU A 122 2.37 9.94 21.07
C LEU A 122 1.62 8.76 20.44
N SER A 123 0.88 7.98 21.25
CA SER A 123 0.07 6.88 20.72
C SER A 123 -1.13 7.37 19.91
N ILE A 124 -1.75 8.49 20.30
CA ILE A 124 -2.81 9.14 19.52
C ILE A 124 -2.24 9.68 18.20
N ALA A 125 -1.09 10.35 18.21
CA ALA A 125 -0.42 10.79 16.98
C ALA A 125 -0.03 9.60 16.07
N PHE A 126 0.44 8.51 16.67
CA PHE A 126 0.68 7.27 15.94
C PHE A 126 -0.60 6.69 15.36
N ALA A 127 -1.73 6.71 16.07
CA ALA A 127 -2.98 6.15 15.58
C ALA A 127 -3.74 7.05 14.58
N ALA A 128 -3.49 8.37 14.61
CA ALA A 128 -4.18 9.36 13.78
C ALA A 128 -4.07 9.07 12.28
N TYR A 129 -2.93 8.56 11.80
CA TYR A 129 -2.82 8.17 10.38
C TYR A 129 -3.75 7.00 10.05
N ALA A 130 -3.86 6.00 10.92
CA ALA A 130 -4.64 4.80 10.64
C ALA A 130 -6.13 5.13 10.65
N ILE A 131 -6.56 6.02 11.55
CA ILE A 131 -7.92 6.57 11.59
C ILE A 131 -8.26 7.28 10.27
N ALA A 132 -7.34 8.07 9.71
CA ALA A 132 -7.53 8.77 8.45
C ALA A 132 -7.40 7.85 7.21
N LEU A 133 -6.60 6.80 7.32
CA LEU A 133 -6.36 5.83 6.25
C LEU A 133 -7.61 5.00 5.95
N ILE A 134 -8.31 4.50 6.97
CA ILE A 134 -9.50 3.64 6.83
C ILE A 134 -10.58 4.26 5.91
N PRO A 135 -11.10 5.48 6.15
CA PRO A 135 -12.09 6.06 5.25
C PRO A 135 -11.49 6.37 3.88
N SER A 136 -10.22 6.79 3.82
CA SER A 136 -9.54 7.10 2.56
C SER A 136 -9.46 5.88 1.62
N ILE A 137 -9.08 4.70 2.13
CA ILE A 137 -9.00 3.46 1.31
C ILE A 137 -10.39 2.99 0.83
N ILE A 138 -11.44 3.12 1.66
CA ILE A 138 -12.81 2.75 1.28
C ILE A 138 -13.33 3.67 0.18
N ILE A 139 -13.22 4.99 0.40
CA ILE A 139 -13.71 6.00 -0.54
C ILE A 139 -12.98 5.88 -1.87
N THR A 140 -11.65 5.82 -1.85
CA THR A 140 -10.85 5.82 -3.09
C THR A 140 -10.96 4.51 -3.86
N GLY A 141 -11.13 3.37 -3.16
CA GLY A 141 -11.42 2.08 -3.78
C GLY A 141 -12.73 2.08 -4.57
N GLN A 142 -13.78 2.72 -4.05
CA GLN A 142 -15.08 2.83 -4.73
C GLN A 142 -15.05 3.86 -5.88
N LEU A 143 -14.33 4.97 -5.72
CA LEU A 143 -14.24 6.06 -6.71
C LEU A 143 -13.39 5.72 -7.94
N LEU A 144 -12.57 4.66 -7.91
CA LEU A 144 -11.68 4.29 -9.01
C LEU A 144 -12.42 3.84 -10.29
N SER A 145 -13.74 3.66 -10.25
CA SER A 145 -14.58 3.11 -11.32
C SER A 145 -14.81 4.05 -12.53
N GLY A 146 -13.75 4.49 -13.20
CA GLY A 146 -13.82 5.22 -14.47
C GLY A 146 -12.86 6.41 -14.60
N GLY A 147 -12.22 6.81 -13.50
CA GLY A 147 -11.11 7.77 -13.50
C GLY A 147 -9.76 7.09 -13.73
N GLY A 148 -8.90 7.67 -14.58
CA GLY A 148 -7.52 7.22 -14.68
C GLY A 148 -6.83 7.33 -13.31
N PHE A 149 -6.08 6.30 -12.89
CA PHE A 149 -5.46 6.20 -11.56
C PHE A 149 -4.64 7.45 -11.18
N ARG A 150 -4.06 8.15 -12.17
CA ARG A 150 -3.34 9.42 -11.98
C ARG A 150 -4.17 10.48 -11.24
N ARG A 151 -5.49 10.54 -11.48
CA ARG A 151 -6.42 11.48 -10.81
C ARG A 151 -6.50 11.24 -9.31
N PHE A 152 -6.08 10.07 -8.84
CA PHE A 152 -5.99 9.73 -7.42
C PHE A 152 -4.55 9.74 -6.92
N LEU A 153 -3.62 9.11 -7.63
CA LEU A 153 -2.23 8.96 -7.16
C LEU A 153 -1.47 10.30 -7.11
N VAL A 154 -1.74 11.25 -8.02
CA VAL A 154 -1.07 12.57 -7.98
C VAL A 154 -1.54 13.40 -6.78
N PRO A 155 -2.86 13.62 -6.55
CA PRO A 155 -3.32 14.25 -5.31
C PRO A 155 -2.87 13.49 -4.06
N GLY A 156 -2.88 12.16 -4.07
CA GLY A 156 -2.38 11.35 -2.96
C GLY A 156 -0.93 11.67 -2.61
N LEU A 157 -0.04 11.77 -3.61
CA LEU A 157 1.36 12.12 -3.38
C LEU A 157 1.54 13.57 -2.93
N ILE A 158 0.76 14.52 -3.48
CA ILE A 158 0.76 15.92 -3.04
C ILE A 158 0.35 16.01 -1.56
N ILE A 159 -0.67 15.27 -1.14
CA ILE A 159 -1.10 15.18 0.26
C ILE A 159 0.03 14.59 1.13
N ALA A 160 0.76 13.57 0.63
CA ALA A 160 1.92 13.00 1.32
C ALA A 160 3.04 14.03 1.52
N MET A 161 3.32 14.83 0.49
CA MET A 161 4.30 15.92 0.54
C MET A 161 3.85 17.01 1.51
N ALA A 162 2.58 17.42 1.48
CA ALA A 162 2.01 18.38 2.43
C ALA A 162 2.12 17.88 3.88
N GLY A 163 1.80 16.61 4.13
CA GLY A 163 1.98 15.98 5.44
C GLY A 163 3.44 15.96 5.88
N THR A 164 4.38 15.63 4.99
CA THR A 164 5.82 15.64 5.30
C THR A 164 6.34 17.06 5.54
N LEU A 165 5.88 18.04 4.77
CA LEU A 165 6.21 19.46 4.96
C LEU A 165 5.67 19.98 6.29
N CYS A 166 4.47 19.56 6.67
CA CYS A 166 3.88 19.85 7.97
C CYS A 166 4.71 19.25 9.12
N LEU A 167 5.27 18.04 8.97
CA LEU A 167 6.22 17.49 9.94
C LEU A 167 7.55 18.24 9.98
N LEU A 168 8.08 18.64 8.82
CA LEU A 168 9.34 19.37 8.72
C LEU A 168 9.30 20.68 9.51
N PHE A 169 8.16 21.38 9.50
CA PHE A 169 7.93 22.63 10.21
C PHE A 169 7.10 22.47 11.48
N ALA A 170 6.93 21.25 11.99
CA ALA A 170 6.10 21.01 13.17
C ALA A 170 6.72 21.68 14.40
N THR A 171 5.95 22.59 15.03
CA THR A 171 6.34 23.28 16.28
C THR A 171 5.45 22.90 17.46
N SER A 172 4.40 22.11 17.22
CA SER A 172 3.41 21.76 18.24
C SER A 172 2.76 20.40 17.98
N TYR A 173 2.22 19.81 19.03
CA TYR A 173 1.51 18.53 18.97
C TYR A 173 0.31 18.51 18.00
N PRO A 174 -0.57 19.53 17.94
CA PRO A 174 -1.66 19.53 16.96
C PRO A 174 -1.16 19.49 15.51
N MET A 175 -0.05 20.17 15.20
CA MET A 175 0.56 20.14 13.87
C MET A 175 1.08 18.75 13.52
N LEU A 176 1.68 18.04 14.48
CA LEU A 176 2.06 16.63 14.34
C LEU A 176 0.84 15.77 14.02
N VAL A 177 -0.27 15.91 14.75
CA VAL A 177 -1.51 15.13 14.49
C VAL A 177 -2.07 15.41 13.09
N VAL A 178 -2.15 16.68 12.68
CA VAL A 178 -2.60 17.07 11.33
C VAL A 178 -1.72 16.44 10.26
N ALA A 179 -0.40 16.47 10.44
CA ALA A 179 0.53 15.86 9.51
C ALA A 179 0.33 14.34 9.41
N ARG A 180 0.05 13.65 10.53
CA ARG A 180 -0.26 12.21 10.57
C ARG A 180 -1.57 11.89 9.85
N VAL A 181 -2.60 12.72 10.00
CA VAL A 181 -3.86 12.60 9.25
C VAL A 181 -3.60 12.70 7.74
N LEU A 182 -2.82 13.70 7.29
CA LEU A 182 -2.47 13.85 5.87
C LEU A 182 -1.73 12.62 5.33
N GLN A 183 -0.74 12.09 6.07
CA GLN A 183 -0.04 10.86 5.68
C GLN A 183 -0.99 9.65 5.60
N GLY A 184 -1.93 9.54 6.54
CA GLY A 184 -2.97 8.51 6.53
C GLY A 184 -3.86 8.59 5.30
N ILE A 185 -4.35 9.78 4.95
CA ILE A 185 -5.15 10.02 3.74
C ILE A 185 -4.37 9.58 2.50
N SER A 186 -3.12 10.03 2.36
CA SER A 186 -2.24 9.68 1.24
C SER A 186 -2.10 8.15 1.09
N VAL A 187 -1.69 7.47 2.16
CA VAL A 187 -1.47 6.01 2.10
C VAL A 187 -2.77 5.26 1.84
N GLY A 188 -3.90 5.76 2.35
CA GLY A 188 -5.23 5.21 2.03
C GLY A 188 -5.56 5.28 0.54
N ILE A 189 -5.28 6.43 -0.11
CA ILE A 189 -5.44 6.60 -1.56
C ILE A 189 -4.54 5.60 -2.32
N PHE A 190 -3.27 5.53 -1.94
CA PHE A 190 -2.30 4.66 -2.62
C PHE A 190 -2.65 3.18 -2.45
N ASN A 191 -3.01 2.74 -1.26
CA ASN A 191 -3.42 1.35 -1.01
C ASN A 191 -4.72 1.00 -1.74
N GLY A 192 -5.68 1.93 -1.83
CA GLY A 192 -6.95 1.71 -2.53
C GLY A 192 -6.81 1.62 -4.05
N VAL A 193 -5.85 2.35 -4.63
CA VAL A 193 -5.77 2.54 -6.09
C VAL A 193 -4.65 1.76 -6.76
N THR A 194 -3.51 1.57 -6.09
CA THR A 194 -2.27 1.16 -6.78
C THR A 194 -2.33 -0.25 -7.33
N VAL A 195 -2.86 -1.24 -6.60
CA VAL A 195 -2.92 -2.64 -7.10
C VAL A 195 -3.78 -2.74 -8.35
N ALA A 196 -4.90 -2.00 -8.40
CA ALA A 196 -5.74 -1.91 -9.58
C ALA A 196 -5.04 -1.19 -10.74
N ALA A 197 -4.29 -0.10 -10.45
CA ALA A 197 -3.48 0.59 -11.44
C ALA A 197 -2.39 -0.32 -12.02
N LEU A 198 -1.62 -1.00 -11.18
CA LEU A 198 -0.59 -1.96 -11.58
C LEU A 198 -1.17 -3.08 -12.44
N THR A 199 -2.33 -3.62 -12.06
CA THR A 199 -3.02 -4.65 -12.86
C THR A 199 -3.35 -4.14 -14.25
N GLN A 200 -3.94 -2.96 -14.39
CA GLN A 200 -4.33 -2.43 -15.70
C GLN A 200 -3.15 -1.95 -16.55
N LEU A 201 -2.07 -1.50 -15.92
CA LEU A 201 -0.84 -1.07 -16.57
C LEU A 201 0.03 -2.25 -17.00
N HIS A 202 -0.14 -3.42 -16.37
CA HIS A 202 0.59 -4.63 -16.74
C HIS A 202 0.23 -5.07 -18.17
N PRO A 203 1.20 -5.41 -19.04
CA PRO A 203 0.93 -5.75 -20.44
C PRO A 203 -0.08 -6.90 -20.64
N ARG A 204 -0.07 -7.88 -19.73
CA ARG A 204 -0.96 -9.04 -19.72
C ARG A 204 -2.11 -8.94 -18.71
N GLN A 205 -2.27 -7.80 -18.04
CA GLN A 205 -3.20 -7.61 -16.92
C GLN A 205 -3.07 -8.68 -15.81
N ASP A 206 -1.82 -9.04 -15.49
CA ASP A 206 -1.54 -10.08 -14.51
C ASP A 206 -1.78 -9.54 -13.09
N ARG A 207 -2.91 -9.95 -12.50
CA ARG A 207 -3.31 -9.58 -11.14
C ARG A 207 -2.34 -10.09 -10.09
N ARG A 208 -1.76 -11.28 -10.28
CA ARG A 208 -0.85 -11.90 -9.32
C ARG A 208 0.45 -11.12 -9.26
N GLN A 209 1.02 -10.78 -10.42
CA GLN A 209 2.23 -9.97 -10.47
C GLN A 209 2.00 -8.55 -9.95
N ALA A 210 0.86 -7.93 -10.29
CA ALA A 210 0.50 -6.60 -9.77
C ALA A 210 0.37 -6.59 -8.23
N ALA A 211 -0.30 -7.59 -7.66
CA ALA A 211 -0.41 -7.75 -6.21
C ALA A 211 0.96 -7.98 -5.56
N MET A 212 1.84 -8.78 -6.19
CA MET A 212 3.20 -9.02 -5.70
C MET A 212 4.04 -7.73 -5.69
N VAL A 213 4.03 -6.95 -6.77
CA VAL A 213 4.77 -5.68 -6.84
C VAL A 213 4.21 -4.65 -5.85
N GLY A 214 2.88 -4.57 -5.71
CA GLY A 214 2.26 -3.74 -4.68
C GLY A 214 2.68 -4.14 -3.27
N ALA A 215 2.69 -5.45 -2.97
CA ALA A 215 3.13 -5.97 -1.68
C ALA A 215 4.62 -5.64 -1.41
N ILE A 216 5.51 -5.83 -2.39
CA ILE A 216 6.92 -5.46 -2.27
C ILE A 216 7.08 -3.97 -1.98
N ALA A 217 6.34 -3.10 -2.68
CA ALA A 217 6.38 -1.65 -2.46
C ALA A 217 5.95 -1.28 -1.03
N VAL A 218 4.85 -1.86 -0.54
CA VAL A 218 4.35 -1.64 0.84
C VAL A 218 5.37 -2.15 1.87
N THR A 219 5.86 -3.37 1.71
CA THR A 219 6.85 -3.97 2.60
C THR A 219 8.13 -3.14 2.65
N ALA A 220 8.68 -2.79 1.50
CA ALA A 220 9.90 -2.01 1.41
C ALA A 220 9.71 -0.64 2.05
N GLY A 221 8.56 0.02 1.83
CA GLY A 221 8.26 1.30 2.48
C GLY A 221 8.18 1.16 4.00
N ASN A 222 7.45 0.15 4.49
CA ASN A 222 7.31 -0.09 5.93
C ASN A 222 8.66 -0.38 6.61
N ALA A 223 9.57 -1.10 5.94
CA ALA A 223 10.89 -1.42 6.50
C ALA A 223 11.92 -0.28 6.37
N LEU A 224 12.01 0.34 5.19
CA LEU A 224 13.00 1.37 4.92
C LEU A 224 12.65 2.70 5.60
N GLY A 225 11.37 2.96 5.91
CA GLY A 225 10.93 4.18 6.60
C GLY A 225 11.58 4.34 7.98
N PRO A 226 11.33 3.44 8.96
CA PRO A 226 11.92 3.51 10.29
C PRO A 226 13.45 3.41 10.25
N MET A 227 14.01 2.59 9.36
CA MET A 227 15.46 2.46 9.21
C MET A 227 16.10 3.79 8.78
N MET A 228 15.58 4.41 7.72
CA MET A 228 16.06 5.73 7.26
C MET A 228 15.84 6.80 8.32
N GLY A 229 14.68 6.80 8.98
CA GLY A 229 14.35 7.74 10.05
C GLY A 229 15.33 7.66 11.21
N GLY A 230 15.64 6.45 11.67
CA GLY A 230 16.55 6.21 12.79
C GLY A 230 18.01 6.56 12.45
N ILE A 231 18.48 6.16 11.26
CA ILE A 231 19.84 6.47 10.79
C ILE A 231 20.04 7.98 10.65
N LEU A 232 19.13 8.66 9.94
CA LEU A 232 19.24 10.10 9.75
C LEU A 232 19.06 10.86 11.07
N ALA A 233 18.16 10.42 11.95
CA ALA A 233 17.99 11.03 13.28
C ALA A 233 19.23 10.86 14.19
N GLN A 234 20.02 9.81 14.02
CA GLN A 234 21.22 9.59 14.87
C GLN A 234 22.44 10.35 14.37
N TYR A 235 22.66 10.39 13.05
CA TYR A 235 23.94 10.81 12.49
C TYR A 235 23.93 12.18 11.80
N THR A 236 22.80 12.89 11.82
CA THR A 236 22.70 14.21 11.17
C THR A 236 22.53 15.36 12.16
N PRO A 237 22.96 16.60 11.82
CA PRO A 237 22.92 17.75 12.73
C PRO A 237 21.50 18.19 13.13
N TYR A 238 20.50 17.92 12.28
CA TYR A 238 19.10 18.30 12.50
C TYR A 238 18.24 17.03 12.55
N PRO A 239 18.26 16.31 13.68
CA PRO A 239 17.78 14.93 13.76
C PRO A 239 16.26 14.79 13.59
N ALA A 240 15.50 15.85 13.89
CA ALA A 240 14.06 15.89 13.66
C ALA A 240 13.69 16.31 12.23
N GLN A 241 14.51 17.13 11.56
CA GLN A 241 14.15 17.78 10.29
C GLN A 241 14.72 17.06 9.05
N LEU A 242 16.00 16.69 9.07
CA LEU A 242 16.68 16.12 7.90
C LEU A 242 16.06 14.81 7.38
N PRO A 243 15.51 13.90 8.21
CA PRO A 243 14.75 12.76 7.69
C PRO A 243 13.60 13.18 6.77
N TYR A 244 12.87 14.25 7.12
CA TYR A 244 11.75 14.76 6.32
C TYR A 244 12.22 15.47 5.04
N VAL A 245 13.35 16.18 5.09
CA VAL A 245 13.95 16.79 3.89
C VAL A 245 14.34 15.70 2.88
N VAL A 246 15.06 14.66 3.32
CA VAL A 246 15.45 13.54 2.45
C VAL A 246 14.21 12.87 1.86
N HIS A 247 13.18 12.64 2.68
CA HIS A 247 11.94 12.07 2.23
C HIS A 247 11.21 12.93 1.18
N LEU A 248 11.14 14.25 1.36
CA LEU A 248 10.60 15.18 0.36
C LEU A 248 11.38 15.12 -0.95
N LEU A 249 12.72 15.08 -0.89
CA LEU A 249 13.57 14.97 -2.08
C LEU A 249 13.31 13.67 -2.85
N LEU A 250 13.08 12.56 -2.14
CA LEU A 250 12.71 11.28 -2.76
C LEU A 250 11.27 11.30 -3.33
N MET A 251 10.36 12.13 -2.81
CA MET A 251 9.02 12.26 -3.39
C MET A 251 8.99 13.01 -4.72
N ILE A 252 9.93 13.96 -4.96
CA ILE A 252 10.00 14.75 -6.19
C ILE A 252 10.04 13.88 -7.46
N PRO A 253 10.97 12.90 -7.62
CA PRO A 253 10.98 12.05 -8.81
C PRO A 253 9.69 11.24 -8.93
N GLY A 254 9.09 10.80 -7.82
CA GLY A 254 7.80 10.12 -7.82
C GLY A 254 6.67 10.98 -8.39
N LEU A 255 6.62 12.25 -7.99
CA LEU A 255 5.62 13.21 -8.46
C LEU A 255 5.84 13.52 -9.95
N LEU A 256 7.07 13.81 -10.35
CA LEU A 256 7.41 14.07 -11.75
C LEU A 256 7.06 12.87 -12.65
N CYS A 257 7.36 11.66 -12.19
CA CYS A 257 7.01 10.42 -12.90
C CYS A 257 5.49 10.21 -13.01
N LEU A 258 4.74 10.43 -11.92
CA LEU A 258 3.27 10.32 -11.94
C LEU A 258 2.59 11.40 -12.79
N ILE A 259 3.11 12.63 -12.84
CA ILE A 259 2.61 13.70 -13.70
C ILE A 259 2.99 13.44 -15.17
N SER A 260 4.15 12.85 -15.42
CA SER A 260 4.60 12.50 -16.78
C SER A 260 3.91 11.25 -17.33
N SER A 261 3.30 10.45 -16.46
CA SER A 261 2.47 9.30 -16.83
C SER A 261 1.27 9.73 -17.70
N ARG A 262 1.31 9.33 -18.98
CA ARG A 262 0.25 9.61 -19.98
C ARG A 262 -0.73 8.45 -20.17
N ALA A 263 -0.58 7.35 -19.43
CA ALA A 263 -1.47 6.20 -19.52
C ALA A 263 -2.83 6.50 -18.88
N GLU A 264 -3.73 7.14 -19.64
CA GLU A 264 -5.14 7.26 -19.26
C GLU A 264 -5.87 5.96 -19.56
N LEU A 265 -6.42 5.36 -18.50
CA LEU A 265 -7.27 4.18 -18.58
C LEU A 265 -8.62 4.54 -19.21
N SER A 266 -9.09 3.70 -20.13
CA SER A 266 -10.46 3.76 -20.65
C SER A 266 -11.38 2.97 -19.73
N GLY A 267 -12.10 3.64 -18.83
CA GLY A 267 -13.14 3.04 -18.01
C GLY A 267 -14.54 3.30 -18.59
N ARG A 268 -15.40 2.28 -18.58
CA ARG A 268 -16.85 2.43 -18.82
C ARG A 268 -17.42 3.33 -17.73
N THR A 269 -18.20 4.35 -18.11
CA THR A 269 -18.97 5.20 -17.19
C THR A 269 -20.15 4.39 -16.62
N SER A 270 -19.88 3.56 -15.63
CA SER A 270 -20.92 3.03 -14.75
C SER A 270 -21.14 4.06 -13.63
N GLY A 271 -22.38 4.40 -13.31
CA GLY A 271 -22.68 5.36 -12.26
C GLY A 271 -22.04 4.98 -10.92
N TYR A 272 -21.41 5.95 -10.27
CA TYR A 272 -20.78 5.79 -8.96
C TYR A 272 -21.84 5.88 -7.86
N ARG A 273 -21.82 4.95 -6.90
CA ARG A 273 -22.57 5.08 -5.65
C ARG A 273 -21.64 4.74 -4.49
N LEU A 274 -21.34 5.74 -3.66
CA LEU A 274 -20.71 5.50 -2.37
C LEU A 274 -21.67 4.69 -1.52
N HIS A 275 -21.20 3.60 -0.95
CA HIS A 275 -21.97 2.82 0.00
C HIS A 275 -21.10 2.31 1.14
N MET A 276 -21.73 2.05 2.27
CA MET A 276 -21.04 1.38 3.36
C MET A 276 -20.79 -0.08 2.98
N PRO A 277 -19.58 -0.61 3.21
CA PRO A 277 -19.28 -2.02 2.97
C PRO A 277 -20.17 -2.95 3.80
N THR A 278 -20.65 -4.02 3.19
CA THR A 278 -21.52 -5.00 3.85
C THR A 278 -20.97 -6.42 3.76
N LEU A 279 -21.16 -7.19 4.83
CA LEU A 279 -20.73 -8.60 4.88
C LEU A 279 -21.94 -9.50 4.59
N PRO A 280 -21.86 -10.41 3.60
CA PRO A 280 -22.92 -11.39 3.39
C PRO A 280 -23.02 -12.33 4.61
N ARG A 281 -24.23 -12.81 4.91
CA ARG A 281 -24.46 -13.73 6.04
C ARG A 281 -23.70 -15.05 5.90
N SER A 282 -23.46 -15.48 4.66
CA SER A 282 -22.59 -16.62 4.34
C SER A 282 -21.11 -16.24 4.54
N GLY A 283 -20.37 -17.08 5.26
CA GLY A 283 -18.93 -16.89 5.46
C GLY A 283 -18.51 -16.02 6.65
N THR A 284 -19.47 -15.49 7.45
CA THR A 284 -19.20 -14.69 8.66
C THR A 284 -18.17 -15.32 9.60
N LYS A 285 -18.26 -16.64 9.87
CA LYS A 285 -17.30 -17.35 10.73
C LYS A 285 -15.88 -17.33 10.17
N THR A 286 -15.72 -17.58 8.87
CA THR A 286 -14.42 -17.58 8.20
C THR A 286 -13.83 -16.17 8.14
N PHE A 287 -14.68 -15.19 7.83
CA PHE A 287 -14.32 -13.79 7.87
C PHE A 287 -13.87 -13.35 9.26
N SER A 288 -14.58 -13.73 10.33
CA SER A 288 -14.19 -13.43 11.71
C SER A 288 -12.81 -13.99 12.07
N VAL A 289 -12.48 -15.22 11.65
CA VAL A 289 -11.15 -15.80 11.89
C VAL A 289 -10.07 -15.00 11.15
N ALA A 290 -10.31 -14.63 9.89
CA ALA A 290 -9.36 -13.84 9.11
C ALA A 290 -9.14 -12.45 9.71
N VAL A 291 -10.22 -11.73 10.05
CA VAL A 291 -10.14 -10.40 10.64
C VAL A 291 -9.47 -10.44 12.01
N LEU A 292 -9.85 -11.38 12.88
CA LEU A 292 -9.23 -11.55 14.20
C LEU A 292 -7.73 -11.81 14.07
N SER A 293 -7.32 -12.69 13.16
CA SER A 293 -5.92 -13.02 12.93
C SER A 293 -5.12 -11.83 12.41
N SER A 294 -5.70 -11.07 11.47
CA SER A 294 -5.09 -9.84 10.96
C SER A 294 -4.99 -8.76 12.04
N PHE A 295 -6.04 -8.60 12.85
CA PHE A 295 -6.07 -7.70 14.01
C PHE A 295 -4.95 -8.04 14.99
N VAL A 296 -4.76 -9.33 15.33
CA VAL A 296 -3.68 -9.79 16.21
C VAL A 296 -2.31 -9.54 15.58
N ALA A 297 -2.15 -9.87 14.30
CA ALA A 297 -0.90 -9.67 13.57
C ALA A 297 -0.45 -8.21 13.61
N TRP A 298 -1.32 -7.30 13.17
CA TRP A 298 -1.03 -5.87 13.14
C TRP A 298 -1.00 -5.23 14.51
N GLY A 299 -1.82 -5.71 15.45
CA GLY A 299 -1.85 -5.17 16.81
C GLY A 299 -0.61 -5.49 17.63
N ILE A 300 -0.08 -6.71 17.54
CA ILE A 300 1.20 -7.02 18.21
C ILE A 300 2.34 -6.28 17.53
N THR A 301 2.33 -6.19 16.19
CA THR A 301 3.39 -5.48 15.44
C THR A 301 3.36 -3.97 15.69
N SER A 302 2.18 -3.35 15.88
CA SER A 302 2.07 -1.93 16.19
C SER A 302 2.68 -1.57 17.54
N LEU A 303 2.75 -2.52 18.49
CA LEU A 303 3.46 -2.33 19.75
C LEU A 303 4.95 -2.04 19.53
N TYR A 304 5.57 -2.64 18.50
CA TYR A 304 6.96 -2.34 18.14
C TYR A 304 7.11 -0.94 17.56
N GLY A 305 6.21 -0.54 16.66
CA GLY A 305 6.27 0.77 16.00
C GLY A 305 5.94 1.96 16.90
N SER A 306 5.27 1.72 18.03
CA SER A 306 4.88 2.73 19.02
C SER A 306 5.71 2.65 20.29
N THR A 307 5.82 1.50 20.94
CA THR A 307 6.46 1.34 22.26
C THR A 307 7.96 1.40 22.19
N ILE A 308 8.59 0.62 21.30
CA ILE A 308 10.04 0.48 21.28
C ILE A 308 10.73 1.84 21.13
N PRO A 309 10.35 2.73 20.17
CA PRO A 309 10.92 4.08 20.11
C PRO A 309 10.78 4.90 21.38
N MET A 310 9.69 4.72 22.15
CA MET A 310 9.42 5.51 23.35
C MET A 310 10.20 5.06 24.59
N TYR A 311 10.60 3.79 24.66
CA TYR A 311 11.12 3.16 25.89
C TYR A 311 12.47 2.47 25.74
N LEU A 312 12.97 2.27 24.52
CA LEU A 312 14.25 1.59 24.28
C LEU A 312 15.42 2.24 25.05
N ASN A 313 15.42 3.58 25.14
CA ASN A 313 16.45 4.31 25.85
C ASN A 313 16.44 4.04 27.37
N GLU A 314 15.26 3.78 27.94
CA GLU A 314 15.10 3.45 29.36
C GLU A 314 15.62 2.03 29.65
N TRP A 315 15.53 1.11 28.68
CA TRP A 315 16.02 -0.27 28.82
C TRP A 315 17.53 -0.40 28.63
N ILE A 316 18.11 0.38 27.70
CA ILE A 316 19.53 0.28 27.32
C ILE A 316 20.41 1.25 28.10
N GLY A 317 19.81 2.30 28.68
CA GLY A 317 20.54 3.39 29.33
C GLY A 317 21.29 4.30 28.35
N GLN A 318 21.08 4.14 27.04
CA GLN A 318 21.67 4.97 25.99
C GLN A 318 20.64 5.31 24.92
N SER A 319 20.74 6.51 24.34
CA SER A 319 19.89 6.95 23.23
C SER A 319 20.38 6.43 21.89
N SER A 320 19.61 5.51 21.28
CA SER A 320 19.90 4.99 19.93
C SER A 320 18.66 5.01 19.04
N TYR A 321 18.53 6.06 18.23
CA TYR A 321 17.46 6.18 17.23
C TYR A 321 17.62 5.15 16.11
N VAL A 322 18.87 4.81 15.76
CA VAL A 322 19.20 3.74 14.80
C VAL A 322 18.63 2.41 15.25
N LEU A 323 18.90 2.01 16.51
CA LEU A 323 18.43 0.73 17.01
C LEU A 323 16.90 0.67 17.07
N SER A 324 16.25 1.77 17.48
CA SER A 324 14.79 1.90 17.43
C SER A 324 14.23 1.68 16.03
N GLY A 325 14.81 2.36 15.02
CA GLY A 325 14.40 2.19 13.62
C GLY A 325 14.67 0.79 13.07
N LEU A 326 15.83 0.22 13.39
CA LEU A 326 16.23 -1.12 12.93
C LEU A 326 15.36 -2.22 13.52
N ILE A 327 14.97 -2.14 14.81
CA ILE A 327 14.08 -3.13 15.43
C ILE A 327 12.76 -3.23 14.65
N VAL A 328 12.13 -2.08 14.36
CA VAL A 328 10.87 -2.04 13.61
C VAL A 328 11.09 -2.56 12.18
N ALA A 329 12.18 -2.15 11.53
CA ALA A 329 12.50 -2.58 10.17
C ALA A 329 12.75 -4.10 10.09
N ILE A 330 13.51 -4.68 11.02
CA ILE A 330 13.86 -6.10 11.04
C ILE A 330 12.61 -6.96 11.24
N VAL A 331 11.70 -6.60 12.16
CA VAL A 331 10.42 -7.31 12.33
C VAL A 331 9.67 -7.40 10.99
N LEU A 332 9.58 -6.27 10.27
CA LEU A 332 8.88 -6.18 8.99
C LEU A 332 9.59 -6.90 7.84
N ILE A 333 10.92 -6.89 7.82
CA ILE A 333 11.73 -7.64 6.85
C ILE A 333 11.54 -9.15 7.06
N ILE A 334 11.65 -9.64 8.30
CA ILE A 334 11.44 -11.05 8.62
C ILE A 334 10.01 -11.46 8.28
N ALA A 335 9.02 -10.62 8.60
CA ALA A 335 7.63 -10.80 8.22
C ALA A 335 7.44 -10.99 6.71
N ALA A 336 8.04 -10.13 5.90
CA ALA A 336 7.93 -10.27 4.45
C ALA A 336 8.62 -11.53 3.93
N LEU A 337 9.83 -11.84 4.42
CA LEU A 337 10.54 -13.07 4.05
C LEU A 337 9.71 -14.32 4.42
N ALA A 338 9.10 -14.33 5.61
CA ALA A 338 8.23 -15.40 6.06
C ALA A 338 6.95 -15.51 5.21
N GLN A 339 6.35 -14.38 4.80
CA GLN A 339 5.23 -14.33 3.88
C GLN A 339 5.60 -14.93 2.51
N PHE A 340 6.73 -14.56 1.92
CA PHE A 340 7.16 -15.13 0.64
C PHE A 340 7.46 -16.62 0.76
N ARG A 341 8.12 -17.04 1.85
CA ARG A 341 8.48 -18.45 2.08
C ARG A 341 7.28 -19.36 2.32
N SER A 342 6.20 -18.81 2.89
CA SER A 342 4.94 -19.51 3.16
C SER A 342 3.93 -19.44 2.02
N ALA A 343 4.24 -18.80 0.90
CA ALA A 343 3.32 -18.65 -0.24
C ALA A 343 2.83 -19.97 -0.87
N ARG A 344 3.47 -21.10 -0.57
CA ARG A 344 3.06 -22.45 -1.02
C ARG A 344 2.43 -23.30 0.08
N TRP A 345 2.28 -22.76 1.29
CA TRP A 345 1.73 -23.50 2.42
C TRP A 345 0.21 -23.54 2.33
N LYS A 346 -0.39 -24.56 2.96
CA LYS A 346 -1.85 -24.62 3.13
C LYS A 346 -2.30 -23.48 4.06
N LEU A 347 -3.45 -22.85 3.78
CA LEU A 347 -4.00 -21.76 4.59
C LEU A 347 -4.04 -22.09 6.09
N ARG A 348 -4.48 -23.29 6.45
CA ARG A 348 -4.51 -23.77 7.84
C ARG A 348 -3.13 -23.76 8.50
N SER A 349 -2.09 -24.18 7.78
CA SER A 349 -0.72 -24.20 8.29
C SER A 349 -0.18 -22.79 8.46
N MET A 350 -0.45 -21.89 7.50
CA MET A 350 -0.08 -20.47 7.61
C MET A 350 -0.69 -19.83 8.86
N GLY A 351 -1.98 -20.05 9.08
CA GLY A 351 -2.72 -19.52 10.22
C GLY A 351 -2.25 -20.07 11.56
N LEU A 352 -2.13 -21.40 11.70
CA LEU A 352 -1.70 -22.02 12.96
C LEU A 352 -0.25 -21.66 13.31
N PHE A 353 0.68 -21.81 12.36
CA PHE A 353 2.09 -21.47 12.57
C PHE A 353 2.25 -19.99 12.91
N GLY A 354 1.58 -19.13 12.13
CA GLY A 354 1.60 -17.69 12.34
C GLY A 354 1.08 -17.27 13.71
N THR A 355 -0.06 -17.84 14.13
CA THR A 355 -0.67 -17.54 15.42
C THR A 355 0.17 -18.04 16.61
N LEU A 356 0.79 -19.22 16.50
CA LEU A 356 1.67 -19.75 17.56
C LEU A 356 2.93 -18.90 17.71
N LEU A 357 3.62 -18.59 16.61
CA LEU A 357 4.86 -17.82 16.67
C LEU A 357 4.64 -16.39 17.12
N ILE A 358 3.55 -15.73 16.69
CA ILE A 358 3.28 -14.37 17.15
C ILE A 358 2.93 -14.34 18.65
N GLY A 359 2.27 -15.38 19.16
CA GLY A 359 2.03 -15.54 20.59
C GLY A 359 3.31 -15.78 21.40
N ALA A 360 4.20 -16.65 20.92
CA ALA A 360 5.52 -16.84 21.54
C ALA A 360 6.33 -15.53 21.54
N GLY A 361 6.29 -14.79 20.42
CA GLY A 361 6.92 -13.48 20.29
C GLY A 361 6.36 -12.47 21.30
N LEU A 362 5.03 -12.39 21.46
CA LEU A 362 4.39 -11.52 22.45
C LEU A 362 4.86 -11.85 23.88
N LEU A 363 4.94 -13.12 24.26
CA LEU A 363 5.41 -13.52 25.59
C LEU A 363 6.87 -13.10 25.81
N LEU A 364 7.74 -13.28 24.81
CA LEU A 364 9.12 -12.80 24.86
C LEU A 364 9.21 -11.27 24.95
N LEU A 365 8.28 -10.55 24.32
CA LEU A 365 8.20 -9.08 24.44
C LEU A 365 7.81 -8.66 25.86
N VAL A 366 6.85 -9.34 26.48
CA VAL A 366 6.49 -9.09 27.89
C VAL A 366 7.70 -9.32 28.80
N ILE A 367 8.42 -10.43 28.63
CA ILE A 367 9.65 -10.71 29.39
C ILE A 367 10.67 -9.59 29.19
N THR A 368 10.82 -9.09 27.96
CA THR A 368 11.72 -7.96 27.66
C THR A 368 11.32 -6.70 28.44
N VAL A 369 10.04 -6.35 28.48
CA VAL A 369 9.55 -5.16 29.19
C VAL A 369 9.80 -5.24 30.70
N HIS A 370 9.75 -6.44 31.29
CA HIS A 370 10.01 -6.65 32.72
C HIS A 370 11.49 -6.75 33.09
N THR A 371 12.31 -7.30 32.19
CA THR A 371 13.72 -7.63 32.49
C THR A 371 14.74 -6.70 31.83
N GLY A 372 14.35 -5.94 30.81
CA GLY A 372 15.26 -5.19 29.94
C GLY A 372 16.14 -6.10 29.04
N SER A 373 15.87 -7.40 28.96
CA SER A 373 16.73 -8.37 28.27
C SER A 373 16.73 -8.18 26.74
N MET A 374 17.90 -7.77 26.20
CA MET A 374 18.09 -7.60 24.76
C MET A 374 17.98 -8.92 23.97
N ILE A 375 18.36 -10.03 24.60
CA ILE A 375 18.26 -11.36 23.99
C ILE A 375 16.79 -11.74 23.79
N CYS A 376 15.95 -11.49 24.81
CA CYS A 376 14.51 -11.69 24.71
C CYS A 376 13.89 -10.80 23.64
N LEU A 377 14.36 -9.55 23.51
CA LEU A 377 13.89 -8.63 22.47
C LEU A 377 14.22 -9.17 21.07
N CYS A 378 15.47 -9.59 20.83
CA CYS A 378 15.90 -10.17 19.56
C CYS A 378 15.10 -11.44 19.21
N ALA A 379 14.91 -12.34 20.18
CA ALA A 379 14.10 -13.53 19.97
C ALA A 379 12.64 -13.19 19.67
N SER A 380 12.09 -12.19 20.36
CA SER A 380 10.73 -11.70 20.14
C SER A 380 10.55 -11.14 18.73
N ILE A 381 11.50 -10.34 18.24
CA ILE A 381 11.52 -9.80 16.87
C ILE A 381 11.45 -10.91 15.82
N VAL A 382 12.26 -11.96 16.00
CA VAL A 382 12.29 -13.11 15.08
C VAL A 382 10.96 -13.85 15.11
N CYS A 383 10.43 -14.16 16.30
CA CYS A 383 9.16 -14.87 16.46
C CYS A 383 7.98 -14.07 15.91
N VAL A 384 7.86 -12.78 16.24
CA VAL A 384 6.78 -11.92 15.75
C VAL A 384 6.88 -11.75 14.24
N GLY A 385 8.07 -11.50 13.69
CA GLY A 385 8.26 -11.42 12.24
C GLY A 385 7.85 -12.71 11.53
N MET A 386 8.40 -13.85 11.94
CA MET A 386 8.07 -15.15 11.35
C MET A 386 6.60 -15.55 11.52
N GLY A 387 5.95 -15.09 12.59
CA GLY A 387 4.53 -15.33 12.84
C GLY A 387 3.61 -14.42 12.00
N TYR A 388 3.90 -13.12 11.98
CA TYR A 388 3.11 -12.09 11.30
C TYR A 388 2.94 -12.39 9.82
N GLY A 389 4.03 -12.69 9.10
CA GLY A 389 4.03 -12.86 7.64
C GLY A 389 2.99 -13.87 7.15
N PRO A 390 3.12 -15.16 7.52
CA PRO A 390 2.14 -16.19 7.15
C PRO A 390 0.75 -15.92 7.74
N LEU A 391 0.65 -15.37 8.96
CA LEU A 391 -0.65 -15.09 9.57
C LEU A 391 -1.44 -14.08 8.74
N TYR A 392 -0.85 -12.92 8.44
CA TYR A 392 -1.49 -11.86 7.66
C TYR A 392 -1.79 -12.31 6.23
N ALA A 393 -0.80 -12.92 5.55
CA ALA A 393 -0.98 -13.41 4.19
C ALA A 393 -2.05 -14.51 4.10
N GLY A 394 -2.05 -15.44 5.07
CA GLY A 394 -3.05 -16.50 5.18
C GLY A 394 -4.45 -15.95 5.46
N SER A 395 -4.59 -14.95 6.32
CA SER A 395 -5.86 -14.27 6.58
C SER A 395 -6.41 -13.57 5.34
N LEU A 396 -5.56 -12.84 4.61
CA LEU A 396 -5.96 -12.14 3.39
C LEU A 396 -6.33 -13.15 2.27
N ALA A 397 -5.56 -14.23 2.13
CA ALA A 397 -5.86 -15.28 1.17
C ALA A 397 -7.18 -16.02 1.51
N LEU A 398 -7.42 -16.32 2.80
CA LEU A 398 -8.67 -16.93 3.27
C LEU A 398 -9.90 -16.08 2.91
N VAL A 399 -9.82 -14.76 3.06
CA VAL A 399 -10.90 -13.84 2.63
C VAL A 399 -11.08 -13.87 1.13
N ASN A 400 -9.98 -13.81 0.36
CA ASN A 400 -10.04 -13.78 -1.11
C ASN A 400 -10.61 -15.07 -1.71
N GLU A 401 -10.27 -16.24 -1.15
CA GLU A 401 -10.73 -17.56 -1.64
C GLU A 401 -12.19 -17.84 -1.29
N THR A 402 -12.71 -17.27 -0.19
CA THR A 402 -14.08 -17.54 0.28
C THR A 402 -15.11 -16.50 -0.13
N THR A 403 -14.68 -15.40 -0.76
CA THR A 403 -15.57 -14.31 -1.18
C THR A 403 -15.79 -14.33 -2.69
N SER A 404 -17.06 -14.33 -3.10
CA SER A 404 -17.44 -14.19 -4.51
C SER A 404 -17.11 -12.79 -5.06
N ASP A 405 -16.97 -12.69 -6.38
CA ASP A 405 -16.54 -11.45 -7.06
C ASP A 405 -17.46 -10.25 -6.77
N GLU A 406 -18.75 -10.49 -6.53
CA GLU A 406 -19.75 -9.47 -6.21
C GLU A 406 -19.47 -8.77 -4.87
N TRP A 407 -19.11 -9.54 -3.84
CA TRP A 407 -18.92 -9.03 -2.47
C TRP A 407 -17.45 -8.71 -2.17
N ARG A 408 -16.52 -9.06 -3.05
CA ARG A 408 -15.08 -8.99 -2.78
C ARG A 408 -14.61 -7.61 -2.32
N ALA A 409 -15.08 -6.54 -2.96
CA ALA A 409 -14.70 -5.18 -2.60
C ALA A 409 -15.13 -4.81 -1.18
N ASP A 410 -16.35 -5.18 -0.78
CA ASP A 410 -16.90 -4.88 0.54
C ASP A 410 -16.22 -5.69 1.64
N VAL A 411 -16.06 -6.99 1.42
CA VAL A 411 -15.43 -7.87 2.39
C VAL A 411 -13.96 -7.51 2.59
N LEU A 412 -13.22 -7.17 1.52
CA LEU A 412 -11.85 -6.67 1.65
C LEU A 412 -11.79 -5.33 2.39
N SER A 413 -12.74 -4.43 2.13
CA SER A 413 -12.83 -3.16 2.85
C SER A 413 -13.02 -3.37 4.35
N LEU A 414 -13.97 -4.22 4.75
CA LEU A 414 -14.20 -4.59 6.15
C LEU A 414 -13.00 -5.32 6.77
N PHE A 415 -12.30 -6.15 5.98
CA PHE A 415 -11.06 -6.80 6.42
C PHE A 415 -9.98 -5.77 6.75
N TYR A 416 -9.79 -4.76 5.90
CA TYR A 416 -8.84 -3.68 6.17
C TYR A 416 -9.26 -2.83 7.38
N VAL A 417 -10.55 -2.51 7.53
CA VAL A 417 -11.08 -1.83 8.74
C VAL A 417 -10.66 -2.59 9.99
N GLY A 418 -10.95 -3.89 10.07
CA GLY A 418 -10.57 -4.71 11.22
C GLY A 418 -9.05 -4.79 11.43
N THR A 419 -8.29 -4.85 10.34
CA THR A 419 -6.82 -4.84 10.38
C THR A 419 -6.27 -3.54 10.99
N TYR A 420 -6.74 -2.39 10.54
CA TYR A 420 -6.29 -1.09 11.03
C TYR A 420 -6.84 -0.76 12.42
N LEU A 421 -8.02 -1.27 12.80
CA LEU A 421 -8.47 -1.24 14.20
C LEU A 421 -7.49 -2.01 15.10
N GLY A 422 -6.90 -3.09 14.60
CA GLY A 422 -5.80 -3.80 15.25
C GLY A 422 -4.56 -2.93 15.46
N VAL A 423 -4.29 -1.95 14.60
CA VAL A 423 -3.21 -0.97 14.82
C VAL A 423 -3.61 0.09 15.84
N VAL A 424 -4.81 0.66 15.69
CA VAL A 424 -5.30 1.83 16.44
C VAL A 424 -5.58 1.50 17.91
N LEU A 425 -6.41 0.49 18.18
CA LEU A 425 -6.90 0.23 19.55
C LEU A 425 -5.78 -0.16 20.51
N PRO A 426 -4.87 -1.09 20.17
CA PRO A 426 -3.77 -1.46 21.05
C PRO A 426 -2.76 -0.31 21.24
N ALA A 427 -2.45 0.44 20.18
CA ALA A 427 -1.51 1.56 20.30
C ALA A 427 -2.05 2.65 21.23
N ILE A 428 -3.27 3.15 20.98
CA ILE A 428 -3.90 4.18 21.83
C ILE A 428 -4.06 3.66 23.25
N GLY A 429 -4.67 2.48 23.40
CA GLY A 429 -4.97 1.92 24.71
C GLY A 429 -3.71 1.67 25.54
N LEU A 430 -2.63 1.15 24.93
CA LEU A 430 -1.36 0.96 25.63
C LEU A 430 -0.77 2.30 26.06
N GLY A 431 -0.75 3.30 25.18
CA GLY A 431 -0.21 4.64 25.51
C GLY A 431 -0.95 5.30 26.68
N LEU A 432 -2.29 5.29 26.65
CA LEU A 432 -3.12 5.86 27.73
C LEU A 432 -2.99 5.06 29.04
N MET A 433 -2.99 3.72 28.97
CA MET A 433 -2.82 2.90 30.17
C MET A 433 -1.43 3.06 30.79
N THR A 434 -0.40 3.30 29.97
CA THR A 434 0.96 3.51 30.46
C THR A 434 1.06 4.78 31.30
N GLU A 435 0.32 5.84 30.97
CA GLU A 435 0.29 7.07 31.76
C GLU A 435 -0.27 6.84 33.18
N TRP A 436 -1.26 5.96 33.32
CA TRP A 436 -2.01 5.81 34.57
C TRP A 436 -1.45 4.67 35.43
N PHE A 437 -1.04 3.57 34.80
CA PHE A 437 -0.66 2.33 35.49
C PHE A 437 0.83 1.98 35.34
N GLY A 438 1.57 2.73 34.53
CA GLY A 438 2.96 2.43 34.16
C GLY A 438 3.06 1.40 33.03
N LEU A 439 4.24 1.36 32.39
CA LEU A 439 4.47 0.59 31.16
C LEU A 439 4.26 -0.92 31.36
N GLN A 440 4.83 -1.48 32.43
CA GLN A 440 4.80 -2.93 32.69
C GLN A 440 3.37 -3.43 32.84
N ARG A 441 2.56 -2.80 33.71
CA ARG A 441 1.16 -3.20 33.93
C ARG A 441 0.29 -3.02 32.68
N ALA A 442 0.53 -1.96 31.92
CA ALA A 442 -0.16 -1.74 30.65
C ALA A 442 0.16 -2.86 29.65
N PHE A 443 1.43 -3.26 29.54
CA PHE A 443 1.85 -4.40 28.71
C PHE A 443 1.23 -5.71 29.15
N ASP A 444 1.21 -6.01 30.45
CA ASP A 444 0.63 -7.24 30.99
C ASP A 444 -0.85 -7.36 30.65
N PHE A 445 -1.60 -6.25 30.78
CA PHE A 445 -3.01 -6.20 30.42
C PHE A 445 -3.23 -6.47 28.93
N PHE A 446 -2.49 -5.77 28.04
CA PHE A 446 -2.62 -5.97 26.60
C PHE A 446 -2.16 -7.36 26.16
N ALA A 447 -1.10 -7.89 26.78
CA ALA A 447 -0.63 -9.24 26.52
C ALA A 447 -1.68 -10.29 26.90
N ALA A 448 -2.32 -10.15 28.07
CA ALA A 448 -3.42 -11.03 28.48
C ALA A 448 -4.59 -10.97 27.49
N LEU A 449 -4.98 -9.76 27.05
CA LEU A 449 -6.01 -9.58 26.02
C LEU A 449 -5.62 -10.28 24.72
N PHE A 450 -4.41 -10.06 24.21
CA PHE A 450 -3.95 -10.70 22.98
C PHE A 450 -3.82 -12.21 23.11
N VAL A 451 -3.44 -12.76 24.27
CA VAL A 451 -3.43 -14.21 24.50
C VAL A 451 -4.82 -14.80 24.30
N VAL A 452 -5.88 -14.14 24.80
CA VAL A 452 -7.27 -14.58 24.56
C VAL A 452 -7.60 -14.56 23.06
N LEU A 453 -7.21 -13.51 22.34
CA LEU A 453 -7.44 -13.39 20.89
C LEU A 453 -6.63 -14.44 20.09
N ILE A 454 -5.40 -14.74 20.52
CA ILE A 454 -4.53 -15.78 19.95
C ILE A 454 -5.18 -17.16 20.14
N LEU A 455 -5.67 -17.48 21.34
CA LEU A 455 -6.36 -18.75 21.61
C LEU A 455 -7.63 -18.90 20.76
N ALA A 456 -8.39 -17.82 20.60
CA ALA A 456 -9.54 -17.79 19.69
C ALA A 456 -9.11 -17.98 18.21
N GLY A 457 -8.01 -17.36 17.79
CA GLY A 457 -7.39 -17.54 16.47
C GLY A 457 -6.97 -18.99 16.21
N LEU A 458 -6.26 -19.63 17.16
CA LEU A 458 -5.85 -21.04 17.08
C LEU A 458 -7.05 -21.97 16.95
N ARG A 459 -8.11 -21.72 17.73
CA ARG A 459 -9.36 -22.48 17.67
C ARG A 459 -10.09 -22.25 16.35
N GLY A 460 -10.03 -21.05 15.80
CA GLY A 460 -10.58 -20.70 14.49
C GLY A 460 -9.87 -21.46 13.37
N TRP A 461 -8.55 -21.35 13.30
CA TRP A 461 -7.73 -22.01 12.27
C TRP A 461 -7.74 -23.53 12.35
N SER A 462 -7.84 -24.12 13.55
CA SER A 462 -7.93 -25.58 13.70
C SER A 462 -9.23 -26.16 13.15
N ARG A 463 -10.31 -25.37 13.10
CA ARG A 463 -11.62 -25.75 12.58
C ARG A 463 -11.81 -25.44 11.10
N GLN A 464 -10.89 -24.71 10.48
CA GLN A 464 -10.95 -24.46 9.04
C GLN A 464 -10.69 -25.78 8.29
N LYS A 465 -11.70 -26.24 7.54
CA LYS A 465 -11.55 -27.39 6.64
C LYS A 465 -10.67 -26.94 5.48
N THR A 466 -9.49 -27.56 5.35
CA THR A 466 -8.65 -27.42 4.16
C THR A 466 -9.39 -28.03 2.98
N GLY A 467 -9.64 -27.24 1.94
CA GLY A 467 -9.98 -27.78 0.63
C GLY A 467 -8.87 -28.70 0.11
#